data_AF-A0A7V6M8X7-F1
#
_entry.id   AF-A0A7V6M8X7-F1
#
_cell.length_a   1.000
_cell.length_b   1.000
_cell.length_c   1.000
_cell.angle_alpha   90.00
_cell.angle_beta   90.00
_cell.angle_gamma   90.00
#
_symmetry.space_group_name_H-M   'P 1'
#
loop_
_entity.id
_entity.type
_entity.pdbx_description
1 polymer ?
#
loop_
_entity_poly.entity_id
_entity_poly.type
_entity_poly.pdbx_seq_one_letter_code
_entity_poly.pdbx_strand_id
1 'polypeptide(L)'
;MRNVIRQIIEIYPEDNLIVTMESGNTLSGRPGFLLPAPNTNPNAGIFVLVNNQGVETGAISICKIAAIRVTSADYNDTITYLPTPSELPEGCAADCEAAIRAYLPVDKEISIRAGDQTVANGTVRKSEYGMVVVVGNNDANPTFISSCKIELML
;
A
#
# COMPACT_ATOMS: atom_id res chain seq x y z
N MET A 1 -4.81 0.95 -5.24
CA MET A 1 -3.67 1.63 -4.58
C MET A 1 -3.67 3.17 -4.73
N ARG A 2 -3.87 3.76 -5.92
CA ARG A 2 -3.83 5.23 -6.13
C ARG A 2 -4.57 6.07 -5.06
N ASN A 3 -5.79 5.68 -4.68
CA ASN A 3 -6.56 6.40 -3.66
C ASN A 3 -5.83 6.52 -2.31
N VAL A 4 -5.14 5.45 -1.91
CA VAL A 4 -4.35 5.41 -0.68
C VAL A 4 -3.09 6.26 -0.83
N ILE A 5 -2.40 6.20 -1.99
CA ILE A 5 -1.19 7.00 -2.22
C ILE A 5 -1.48 8.51 -2.11
N ARG A 6 -2.57 8.99 -2.69
CA ARG A 6 -2.98 10.41 -2.55
C ARG A 6 -3.12 10.80 -1.09
N GLN A 7 -3.75 9.97 -0.28
CA GLN A 7 -3.92 10.23 1.15
C GLN A 7 -2.59 10.12 1.90
N ILE A 8 -1.69 9.20 1.55
CA ILE A 8 -0.35 9.10 2.13
C ILE A 8 0.44 10.39 1.88
N ILE A 9 0.37 10.97 0.68
CA ILE A 9 1.03 12.24 0.36
C ILE A 9 0.51 13.37 1.28
N GLU A 10 -0.76 13.37 1.62
CA GLU A 10 -1.39 14.39 2.46
C GLU A 10 -1.16 14.16 3.97
N ILE A 11 -1.20 12.90 4.42
CA ILE A 11 -1.21 12.52 5.83
C ILE A 11 0.21 12.33 6.38
N TYR A 12 1.13 11.79 5.57
CA TYR A 12 2.51 11.49 5.96
C TYR A 12 3.55 12.21 5.09
N PRO A 13 3.44 13.53 4.85
CA PRO A 13 4.26 14.24 3.86
C PRO A 13 5.77 14.23 4.19
N GLU A 14 6.11 14.17 5.47
CA GLU A 14 7.48 14.29 5.97
C GLU A 14 8.12 12.93 6.31
N ASP A 15 7.32 11.86 6.32
CA ASP A 15 7.76 10.52 6.66
C ASP A 15 8.46 9.85 5.48
N ASN A 16 9.43 9.00 5.80
CA ASN A 16 10.01 8.12 4.80
C ASN A 16 9.07 6.94 4.54
N LEU A 17 8.98 6.60 3.26
CA LEU A 17 8.31 5.43 2.75
C LEU A 17 9.34 4.41 2.31
N ILE A 18 9.02 3.14 2.52
CA ILE A 18 9.64 2.03 1.80
C ILE A 18 8.56 1.47 0.87
N VAL A 19 8.76 1.63 -0.43
CA VAL A 19 7.86 1.12 -1.46
C VAL A 19 8.46 -0.15 -2.05
N THR A 20 7.78 -1.27 -1.86
CA THR A 20 8.16 -2.56 -2.45
C THR A 20 7.33 -2.83 -3.68
N MET A 21 8.01 -3.15 -4.79
CA MET A 21 7.38 -3.55 -6.04
C MET A 21 7.15 -5.06 -6.09
N GLU A 22 6.26 -5.52 -6.98
CA GLU A 22 5.98 -6.96 -7.19
C GLU A 22 7.22 -7.76 -7.60
N SER A 23 8.26 -7.12 -8.12
CA SER A 23 9.53 -7.77 -8.45
C SER A 23 10.46 -7.97 -7.24
N GLY A 24 10.09 -7.46 -6.06
CA GLY A 24 10.93 -7.46 -4.86
C GLY A 24 11.83 -6.24 -4.73
N ASN A 25 11.96 -5.43 -5.78
CA ASN A 25 12.73 -4.20 -5.72
C ASN A 25 12.09 -3.22 -4.74
N THR A 26 12.92 -2.45 -4.05
CA THR A 26 12.47 -1.42 -3.11
C THR A 26 13.00 -0.05 -3.52
N LEU A 27 12.19 0.98 -3.27
CA LEU A 27 12.60 2.37 -3.34
C LEU A 27 12.23 3.07 -2.03
N SER A 28 13.12 3.92 -1.54
CA SER A 28 12.93 4.69 -0.32
C SER A 28 12.97 6.19 -0.60
N GLY A 29 12.15 6.95 0.12
CA GLY A 29 12.05 8.40 0.01
C GLY A 29 10.78 8.93 0.66
N ARG A 30 10.58 10.25 0.60
CA ARG A 30 9.36 10.91 1.04
C ARG A 30 8.31 10.90 -0.07
N PRO A 31 7.00 10.91 0.26
CA PRO A 31 5.97 11.04 -0.75
C PRO A 31 6.11 12.38 -1.50
N GLY A 32 6.30 12.32 -2.82
CA GLY A 32 6.34 13.51 -3.67
C GLY A 32 4.98 13.82 -4.25
N PHE A 33 4.70 13.26 -5.43
CA PHE A 33 3.48 13.54 -6.19
C PHE A 33 3.14 12.41 -7.16
N LEU A 34 1.95 12.52 -7.75
CA LEU A 34 1.43 11.61 -8.74
C LEU A 34 1.52 12.21 -10.14
N LEU A 35 1.80 11.36 -11.14
CA LEU A 35 1.84 11.75 -12.55
C LEU A 35 0.81 10.96 -13.39
N PRO A 36 0.14 11.62 -14.36
CA PRO A 36 0.15 13.08 -14.58
C PRO A 36 -0.47 13.85 -13.40
N ALA A 37 0.09 15.03 -13.12
CA ALA A 37 -0.42 15.94 -12.10
C ALA A 37 -1.86 16.40 -12.43
N PRO A 38 -2.61 16.93 -11.45
CA PRO A 38 -2.31 17.01 -10.01
C PRO A 38 -2.48 15.66 -9.28
N ASN A 39 -2.19 15.60 -7.97
CA ASN A 39 -2.40 14.40 -7.14
C ASN A 39 -3.86 13.90 -7.11
N THR A 40 -4.81 14.77 -7.47
CA THR A 40 -6.24 14.42 -7.60
C THR A 40 -6.60 13.82 -8.96
N ASN A 41 -5.66 13.73 -9.90
CA ASN A 41 -5.92 13.24 -11.25
C ASN A 41 -6.33 11.74 -11.23
N PRO A 42 -7.55 11.39 -11.71
CA PRO A 42 -8.02 10.00 -11.71
C PRO A 42 -7.29 9.12 -12.72
N ASN A 43 -6.44 9.68 -13.58
CA ASN A 43 -5.62 8.96 -14.55
C ASN A 43 -4.14 8.90 -14.13
N ALA A 44 -3.81 9.35 -12.92
CA ALA A 44 -2.45 9.19 -12.39
C ALA A 44 -2.07 7.71 -12.30
N GLY A 45 -0.92 7.36 -12.89
CA GLY A 45 -0.40 5.99 -12.98
C GLY A 45 1.02 5.83 -12.42
N ILE A 46 1.68 6.93 -12.07
CA ILE A 46 3.05 6.95 -11.55
C ILE A 46 3.04 7.67 -10.20
N PHE A 47 3.77 7.10 -9.23
CA PHE A 47 4.06 7.71 -7.94
C PHE A 47 5.54 8.07 -7.86
N VAL A 48 5.82 9.33 -7.58
CA VAL A 48 7.19 9.87 -7.46
C VAL A 48 7.54 10.03 -5.98
N LEU A 49 8.71 9.53 -5.60
CA LEU A 49 9.32 9.81 -4.30
C LEU A 49 10.35 10.93 -4.44
N VAL A 50 10.51 11.70 -3.37
CA VAL A 50 11.46 12.80 -3.26
C VAL A 50 12.36 12.61 -2.04
N ASN A 51 13.49 13.31 -2.02
CA ASN A 51 14.29 13.44 -0.81
C ASN A 51 13.74 14.56 0.10
N ASN A 52 14.41 14.82 1.22
CA ASN A 52 14.05 15.89 2.17
C ASN A 52 14.19 17.32 1.61
N GLN A 53 14.81 17.50 0.44
CA GLN A 53 14.92 18.76 -0.27
C GLN A 53 13.86 18.91 -1.37
N GLY A 54 12.96 17.92 -1.52
CA GLY A 54 11.94 17.90 -2.58
C GLY A 54 12.47 17.49 -3.96
N VAL A 55 13.70 16.98 -4.06
CA VAL A 55 14.28 16.50 -5.32
C VAL A 55 13.83 15.06 -5.57
N GLU A 56 13.38 14.77 -6.79
CA GLU A 56 12.94 13.42 -7.19
C GLU A 56 14.05 12.39 -7.00
N THR A 57 13.73 11.29 -6.31
CA THR A 57 14.63 10.14 -6.10
C THR A 57 14.23 8.94 -6.94
N GLY A 58 12.99 8.90 -7.42
CA GLY A 58 12.54 7.92 -8.40
C GLY A 58 11.05 7.94 -8.65
N ALA A 59 10.65 7.28 -9.73
CA ALA A 59 9.28 7.17 -10.20
C ALA A 59 8.88 5.70 -10.28
N ILE A 60 7.73 5.37 -9.71
CA ILE A 60 7.24 3.99 -9.58
C ILE A 60 5.90 3.88 -10.29
N SER A 61 5.73 2.87 -11.14
CA SER A 61 4.42 2.54 -11.69
C SER A 61 3.50 2.05 -10.56
N ILE A 62 2.35 2.69 -10.37
CA ILE A 62 1.39 2.34 -9.31
C ILE A 62 0.93 0.87 -9.45
N CYS A 63 0.81 0.37 -10.68
CA CYS A 63 0.39 -1.01 -10.97
C CYS A 63 1.41 -2.07 -10.54
N LYS A 64 2.65 -1.65 -10.29
CA LYS A 64 3.77 -2.51 -9.90
C LYS A 64 4.04 -2.47 -8.40
N ILE A 65 3.40 -1.58 -7.66
CA ILE A 65 3.58 -1.49 -6.21
C ILE A 65 2.85 -2.66 -5.55
N ALA A 66 3.60 -3.43 -4.75
CA ALA A 66 3.06 -4.48 -3.89
C ALA A 66 2.73 -3.92 -2.50
N ALA A 67 3.62 -3.12 -1.92
CA ALA A 67 3.43 -2.55 -0.60
C ALA A 67 4.06 -1.16 -0.45
N ILE A 68 3.50 -0.36 0.46
CA ILE A 68 4.05 0.92 0.91
C ILE A 68 4.07 0.89 2.43
N ARG A 69 5.26 0.92 3.02
CA ARG A 69 5.45 1.02 4.47
C ARG A 69 5.83 2.45 4.84
N VAL A 70 5.13 3.03 5.81
CA VAL A 70 5.52 4.29 6.47
C VAL A 70 6.46 3.94 7.63
N THR A 71 7.63 4.57 7.73
CA THR A 71 8.67 4.08 8.67
C THR A 71 8.70 4.73 10.04
N SER A 72 7.92 5.79 10.27
CA SER A 72 7.99 6.58 11.51
C SER A 72 6.68 7.29 11.88
N ALA A 73 5.54 6.65 11.58
CA ALA A 73 4.23 7.19 11.90
C ALA A 73 3.29 6.09 12.41
N ASP A 74 2.28 6.48 13.19
CA ASP A 74 1.17 5.62 13.57
C ASP A 74 0.12 5.59 12.46
N TYR A 75 -0.65 4.51 12.39
CA TYR A 75 -1.76 4.40 11.46
C TYR A 75 -2.82 5.47 11.74
N ASN A 76 -3.21 6.19 10.70
CA ASN A 76 -4.26 7.19 10.75
C ASN A 76 -5.63 6.60 10.31
N ASP A 77 -6.59 6.55 11.23
CA ASP A 77 -7.95 6.06 11.00
C ASP A 77 -8.78 6.95 10.04
N THR A 78 -8.32 8.15 9.66
CA THR A 78 -8.99 8.97 8.65
C THR A 78 -8.77 8.47 7.22
N ILE A 79 -7.90 7.47 7.01
CA ILE A 79 -7.65 6.89 5.70
C ILE A 79 -8.89 6.13 5.21
N THR A 80 -9.33 6.49 4.01
CA THR A 80 -10.48 5.88 3.33
C THR A 80 -10.05 4.92 2.23
N TYR A 81 -10.84 3.88 2.02
CA TYR A 81 -10.62 2.85 1.00
C TYR A 81 -11.74 2.90 -0.04
N LEU A 82 -11.45 2.38 -1.23
CA LEU A 82 -12.47 2.28 -2.26
C LEU A 82 -13.48 1.19 -1.85
N PRO A 83 -14.78 1.41 -2.08
CA PRO A 83 -15.78 0.39 -1.81
C PRO A 83 -15.56 -0.82 -2.71
N THR A 84 -16.03 -1.98 -2.27
CA THR A 84 -16.16 -3.15 -3.14
C THR A 84 -17.05 -2.79 -4.35
N PRO A 85 -16.64 -3.13 -5.58
CA PRO A 85 -17.47 -2.93 -6.77
C PRO A 85 -18.85 -3.59 -6.61
N SER A 86 -19.90 -2.92 -7.12
CA SER A 86 -21.27 -3.45 -7.07
C SER A 86 -21.43 -4.77 -7.83
N GLU A 87 -20.68 -4.90 -8.93
CA GLU A 87 -20.49 -6.15 -9.65
C GLU A 87 -19.02 -6.52 -9.52
N LEU A 88 -18.76 -7.58 -8.75
CA LEU A 88 -17.40 -8.11 -8.63
C LEU A 88 -16.98 -8.66 -9.99
N PRO A 89 -15.75 -8.38 -10.45
CA PRO A 89 -15.21 -9.05 -11.61
C PRO A 89 -15.29 -10.56 -11.43
N GLU A 90 -15.63 -11.30 -12.48
CA GLU A 90 -15.60 -12.76 -12.43
C GLU A 90 -14.19 -13.28 -12.74
N GLY A 91 -13.82 -14.40 -12.10
CA GLY A 91 -12.63 -15.17 -12.39
C GLY A 91 -11.56 -15.14 -11.30
N CYS A 92 -10.45 -15.86 -11.57
CA CYS A 92 -9.42 -16.19 -10.60
C CYS A 92 -8.86 -15.00 -9.81
N ALA A 93 -8.71 -13.84 -10.44
CA ALA A 93 -8.20 -12.65 -9.75
C ALA A 93 -9.15 -12.16 -8.64
N ALA A 94 -10.47 -12.23 -8.86
CA ALA A 94 -11.46 -11.85 -7.87
C ALA A 94 -11.61 -12.92 -6.79
N ASP A 95 -11.54 -14.20 -7.15
CA ASP A 95 -11.56 -15.31 -6.19
C ASP A 95 -10.36 -15.22 -5.23
N CYS A 96 -9.16 -14.96 -5.78
CA CYS A 96 -7.94 -14.76 -4.99
C CYS A 96 -8.07 -13.55 -4.06
N GLU A 97 -8.57 -12.42 -4.55
CA GLU A 97 -8.79 -11.21 -3.74
C GLU A 97 -9.72 -11.50 -2.55
N ALA A 98 -10.87 -12.13 -2.83
CA ALA A 98 -11.86 -12.45 -1.82
C ALA A 98 -11.32 -13.45 -0.79
N ALA A 99 -10.60 -14.47 -1.23
CA ALA A 99 -9.98 -15.47 -0.35
C ALA A 99 -8.90 -14.87 0.56
N ILE A 100 -8.05 -13.98 0.02
CA ILE A 100 -7.04 -13.26 0.80
C ILE A 100 -7.71 -12.41 1.88
N ARG A 101 -8.76 -11.67 1.52
CA ARG A 101 -9.51 -10.81 2.46
C ARG A 101 -10.19 -11.64 3.55
N ALA A 102 -10.76 -12.79 3.21
CA ALA A 102 -11.31 -13.73 4.18
C ALA A 102 -10.25 -14.36 5.09
N TYR A 103 -9.04 -14.61 4.57
CA TYR A 103 -7.93 -15.19 5.33
C TYR A 103 -7.23 -14.17 6.26
N LEU A 104 -7.34 -12.89 5.96
CA LEU A 104 -6.74 -11.78 6.71
C LEU A 104 -7.81 -10.92 7.38
N PRO A 105 -8.58 -11.43 8.36
CA PRO A 105 -9.48 -10.60 9.15
C PRO A 105 -8.69 -9.59 9.99
N VAL A 106 -9.36 -8.51 10.40
CA VAL A 106 -8.82 -7.52 11.36
C VAL A 106 -8.42 -8.23 12.66
N ASP A 107 -7.36 -7.73 13.31
CA ASP A 107 -6.75 -8.26 14.55
C ASP A 107 -6.02 -9.59 14.42
N LYS A 108 -5.77 -10.08 13.19
CA LYS A 108 -4.93 -11.24 12.95
C LYS A 108 -3.43 -10.86 12.91
N GLU A 109 -2.60 -11.56 13.67
CA GLU A 109 -1.14 -11.51 13.50
C GLU A 109 -0.70 -12.27 12.24
N ILE A 110 0.17 -11.66 11.45
CA ILE A 110 0.59 -12.21 10.16
C ILE A 110 1.95 -11.67 9.72
N SER A 111 2.70 -12.49 8.97
CA SER A 111 3.81 -12.05 8.13
C SER A 111 3.46 -12.22 6.65
N ILE A 112 3.60 -11.16 5.85
CA ILE A 112 3.20 -11.13 4.43
C ILE A 112 4.43 -10.93 3.56
N ARG A 113 4.53 -11.72 2.48
CA ARG A 113 5.57 -11.59 1.46
C ARG A 113 5.02 -11.25 0.08
N ALA A 114 5.80 -10.46 -0.65
CA ALA A 114 5.61 -10.13 -2.06
C ALA A 114 6.97 -9.85 -2.70
N GLY A 115 7.21 -10.32 -3.93
CA GLY A 115 8.48 -10.18 -4.62
C GLY A 115 9.65 -10.77 -3.84
N ASP A 116 9.47 -11.92 -3.20
CA ASP A 116 10.46 -12.55 -2.30
C ASP A 116 10.87 -11.70 -1.07
N GLN A 117 10.25 -10.54 -0.84
CA GLN A 117 10.48 -9.69 0.32
C GLN A 117 9.39 -9.89 1.38
N THR A 118 9.75 -9.86 2.66
CA THR A 118 8.78 -9.67 3.73
C THR A 118 8.37 -8.21 3.75
N VAL A 119 7.15 -7.91 3.28
CA VAL A 119 6.65 -6.54 3.15
C VAL A 119 5.95 -6.06 4.42
N ALA A 120 5.41 -6.97 5.20
CA ALA A 120 4.78 -6.66 6.48
C ALA A 120 4.94 -7.80 7.48
N ASN A 121 5.02 -7.43 8.75
CA ASN A 121 4.98 -8.34 9.89
C ASN A 121 4.33 -7.59 11.06
N GLY A 122 3.20 -8.09 11.54
CA GLY A 122 2.42 -7.42 12.58
C GLY A 122 0.95 -7.82 12.57
N THR A 123 0.08 -6.91 13.00
CA THR A 123 -1.37 -7.16 13.11
C THR A 123 -2.13 -6.52 11.95
N VAL A 124 -3.10 -7.24 11.37
CA VAL A 124 -4.00 -6.70 10.35
C VAL A 124 -4.89 -5.63 10.97
N ARG A 125 -4.72 -4.36 10.55
CA ARG A 125 -5.53 -3.22 10.98
C ARG A 125 -6.76 -3.00 10.11
N LYS A 126 -6.64 -3.26 8.81
CA LYS A 126 -7.72 -3.14 7.82
C LYS A 126 -7.62 -4.26 6.79
N SER A 127 -8.77 -4.78 6.39
CA SER A 127 -8.91 -5.80 5.35
C SER A 127 -10.01 -5.38 4.38
N GLU A 128 -9.62 -4.63 3.37
CA GLU A 128 -10.50 -3.90 2.47
C GLU A 128 -10.36 -4.43 1.04
N TYR A 129 -11.32 -4.13 0.17
CA TYR A 129 -11.25 -4.60 -1.20
C TYR A 129 -9.99 -4.07 -1.91
N GLY A 130 -9.15 -4.99 -2.39
CA GLY A 130 -7.90 -4.67 -3.07
C GLY A 130 -6.77 -4.17 -2.16
N MET A 131 -6.96 -4.16 -0.82
CA MET A 131 -5.99 -3.57 0.11
C MET A 131 -6.03 -4.21 1.49
N VAL A 132 -4.86 -4.57 2.02
CA VAL A 132 -4.69 -4.97 3.42
C VAL A 132 -3.73 -3.99 4.08
N VAL A 133 -4.02 -3.61 5.32
CA VAL A 133 -3.09 -2.82 6.14
C VAL A 133 -2.64 -3.64 7.32
N VAL A 134 -1.32 -3.74 7.49
CA VAL A 134 -0.68 -4.36 8.64
C VAL A 134 0.09 -3.29 9.40
N VAL A 135 0.00 -3.33 10.72
CA VAL A 135 0.67 -2.40 11.63
C VAL A 135 1.53 -3.15 12.64
N GLY A 136 2.58 -2.49 13.12
CA GLY A 136 3.34 -2.94 14.29
C GLY A 136 2.61 -2.65 15.60
N ASN A 137 3.34 -2.76 16.71
CA ASN A 137 2.82 -2.46 18.04
C ASN A 137 2.33 -1.01 18.15
N ASN A 138 1.20 -0.82 18.85
CA ASN A 138 0.56 0.49 19.03
C ASN A 138 0.26 1.21 17.69
N ASP A 139 -0.16 0.46 16.67
CA ASP A 139 -0.49 0.97 15.33
C ASP A 139 0.71 1.59 14.57
N ALA A 140 1.94 1.38 15.04
CA ALA A 140 3.14 1.98 14.45
C ALA A 140 3.49 1.38 13.07
N ASN A 141 4.08 2.22 12.22
CA ASN A 141 4.68 1.88 10.94
C ASN A 141 3.73 1.11 10.00
N PRO A 142 2.58 1.69 9.62
CA PRO A 142 1.61 1.02 8.79
C PRO A 142 2.20 0.63 7.43
N THR A 143 1.94 -0.61 7.02
CA THR A 143 2.19 -1.10 5.67
C THR A 143 0.88 -1.29 4.93
N PHE A 144 0.70 -0.56 3.83
CA PHE A 144 -0.41 -0.67 2.90
C PHE A 144 -0.04 -1.63 1.78
N ILE A 145 -0.77 -2.75 1.65
CA ILE A 145 -0.41 -3.88 0.80
C ILE A 145 -1.52 -4.11 -0.22
N SER A 146 -1.16 -4.18 -1.50
CA SER A 146 -2.10 -4.57 -2.56
C SER A 146 -2.43 -6.06 -2.40
N SER A 147 -3.68 -6.41 -2.12
CA SER A 147 -4.07 -7.81 -1.94
C SER A 147 -3.76 -8.67 -3.17
N CYS A 148 -3.91 -8.11 -4.39
CA CYS A 148 -3.55 -8.78 -5.64
C CYS A 148 -2.05 -9.07 -5.83
N LYS A 149 -1.17 -8.58 -4.94
CA LYS A 149 0.28 -8.75 -5.01
C LYS A 149 0.83 -9.57 -3.83
N ILE A 150 -0.04 -10.06 -2.95
CA ILE A 150 0.35 -10.95 -1.86
C ILE A 150 0.68 -12.33 -2.45
N GLU A 151 1.86 -12.83 -2.14
CA GLU A 151 2.35 -14.13 -2.62
C GLU A 151 2.34 -15.19 -1.52
N LEU A 152 2.63 -14.79 -0.28
CA LEU A 152 2.71 -15.70 0.86
C LEU A 152 2.26 -15.00 2.15
N MET A 153 1.55 -15.76 2.99
CA MET A 153 1.04 -15.36 4.30
C MET A 153 1.48 -16.43 5.31
N LEU A 154 2.25 -16.03 6.32
CA LEU A 154 2.90 -16.88 7.33
C LEU A 154 2.43 -16.54 8.73
#